data_AF-A0A225UDD3-F1
#
_entry.id   AF-A0A225UDD3-F1
#
_cell.length_a   1.000
_cell.length_b   1.000
_cell.length_c   1.000
_cell.angle_alpha   90.00
_cell.angle_beta   90.00
_cell.angle_gamma   90.00
#
_symmetry.space_group_name_H-M   'P 1'
#
loop_
_entity.id
_entity.type
_entity.pdbx_description
1 polymer ?
#
loop_
_entity_poly.entity_id
_entity_poly.type
_entity_poly.pdbx_seq_one_letter_code
_entity_poly.pdbx_strand_id
1 'polypeptide(L)'
;MFRQTVIRAMQKRGLEGGATNNRQDKNLVQMTLRGNPECMEELVAALREGKPINDWGARATSVEDVATERGLALEAHQVTTATVDNHRWNPNVTMFL
;
A
#
# COMPACT_ATOMS: atom_id res chain seq x y z
N MET A 1 10.29 -0.78 1.65
CA MET A 1 9.68 0.55 1.88
C MET A 1 8.31 0.72 1.26
N PHE A 2 8.01 0.15 0.08
CA PHE A 2 6.71 0.28 -0.58
C PHE A 2 5.49 0.04 0.35
N ARG A 3 5.41 -1.13 1.03
CA ARG A 3 4.31 -1.47 1.95
C ARG A 3 4.06 -0.40 3.02
N GLN A 4 5.12 0.06 3.70
CA GLN A 4 5.00 1.10 4.71
C GLN A 4 4.44 2.39 4.12
N THR A 5 5.00 2.86 3.00
CA THR A 5 4.57 4.10 2.36
C THR A 5 3.09 4.05 1.99
N VAL A 6 2.63 2.96 1.37
CA VAL A 6 1.21 2.84 1.01
C VAL A 6 0.31 2.76 2.24
N ILE A 7 0.67 1.99 3.27
CA ILE A 7 -0.14 1.92 4.49
C ILE A 7 -0.22 3.27 5.20
N ARG A 8 0.87 4.05 5.24
CA ARG A 8 0.85 5.42 5.78
C ARG A 8 -0.02 6.35 4.93
N ALA A 9 0.00 6.20 3.60
CA ALA A 9 -0.86 6.94 2.69
C ALA A 9 -2.35 6.62 2.92
N MET A 10 -2.67 5.36 3.22
CA MET A 10 -4.02 4.93 3.61
C MET A 10 -4.43 5.57 4.95
N GLN A 11 -3.58 5.51 5.99
CA GLN A 11 -3.85 6.17 7.29
C GLN A 11 -4.12 7.68 7.13
N LYS A 12 -3.31 8.38 6.34
CA LYS A 12 -3.45 9.82 6.05
C LYS A 12 -4.80 10.17 5.40
N ARG A 13 -5.39 9.23 4.65
CA ARG A 13 -6.67 9.36 3.97
C ARG A 13 -7.85 8.80 4.77
N GLY A 14 -7.63 8.32 5.99
CA GLY A 14 -8.67 7.67 6.80
C GLY A 14 -9.17 6.34 6.21
N LEU A 15 -8.34 5.67 5.41
CA LEU A 15 -8.65 4.36 4.83
C LEU A 15 -8.18 3.25 5.77
N GLU A 16 -8.95 2.16 5.85
CA GLU A 16 -8.46 0.88 6.34
C GLU A 16 -7.75 0.16 5.21
N GLY A 17 -6.64 -0.51 5.51
CA GLY A 17 -5.93 -1.23 4.46
C GLY A 17 -4.83 -2.15 4.94
N GLY A 18 -4.38 -2.99 4.01
CA GLY A 18 -3.35 -3.99 4.19
C GLY A 18 -2.43 -4.07 2.98
N ALA A 19 -1.17 -4.41 3.21
CA ALA A 19 -0.16 -4.55 2.16
C ALA A 19 0.79 -5.73 2.46
N THR A 20 1.05 -6.56 1.45
CA THR A 20 1.85 -7.78 1.58
C THR A 20 2.72 -8.00 0.36
N ASN A 21 4.00 -8.28 0.59
CA ASN A 21 4.86 -8.72 -0.50
C ASN A 21 4.50 -10.17 -0.82
N ASN A 22 4.30 -10.46 -2.10
CA ASN A 22 4.10 -11.83 -2.53
C ASN A 22 5.38 -12.65 -2.25
N ARG A 23 5.20 -13.89 -1.80
CA ARG A 23 6.34 -14.77 -1.44
C ARG A 23 7.05 -15.37 -2.66
N GLN A 24 6.30 -15.59 -3.74
CA GLN A 24 6.80 -16.19 -4.98
C GLN A 24 7.38 -15.12 -5.92
N ASP A 25 6.76 -13.94 -5.96
CA ASP A 25 7.26 -12.78 -6.70
C ASP A 25 7.59 -11.62 -5.76
N LYS A 26 8.88 -11.35 -5.58
CA LYS A 26 9.38 -10.29 -4.69
C LYS A 26 9.07 -8.87 -5.19
N ASN A 27 8.70 -8.71 -6.46
CA ASN A 27 8.34 -7.43 -7.06
C ASN A 27 6.83 -7.15 -6.98
N LEU A 28 6.03 -8.15 -6.59
CA LEU A 28 4.59 -8.01 -6.47
C LEU A 28 4.18 -7.67 -5.02
N VAL A 29 3.35 -6.63 -4.89
CA VAL A 29 2.71 -6.27 -3.62
C VAL A 29 1.20 -6.39 -3.79
N GLN A 30 0.58 -7.21 -2.95
CA GLN A 30 -0.88 -7.29 -2.83
C GLN A 30 -1.34 -6.28 -1.80
N MET A 31 -2.41 -5.54 -2.12
CA MET A 31 -3.01 -4.56 -1.23
C MET A 31 -4.53 -4.66 -1.24
N THR A 32 -5.12 -4.38 -0.09
CA THR A 32 -6.57 -4.31 0.10
C THR A 32 -6.87 -2.98 0.76
N LEU A 33 -7.88 -2.27 0.24
CA LEU A 33 -8.33 -0.97 0.72
C LEU A 33 -9.81 -1.04 1.08
N ARG A 34 -10.22 -0.32 2.13
CA ARG A 34 -11.61 -0.17 2.54
C ARG A 34 -11.82 1.24 3.09
N GLY A 35 -12.88 1.91 2.66
CA GLY A 35 -13.23 3.24 3.15
C GLY A 35 -13.93 4.08 2.08
N ASN A 36 -13.70 5.39 2.12
CA ASN A 36 -14.26 6.33 1.16
C ASN A 36 -13.78 6.00 -0.28
N PRO A 37 -14.69 5.73 -1.24
CA PRO A 37 -14.36 5.46 -2.63
C PRO A 37 -13.47 6.52 -3.29
N GLU A 38 -13.73 7.81 -3.06
CA GLU A 38 -12.97 8.90 -3.66
C GLU A 38 -11.49 8.87 -3.22
N CYS A 39 -11.27 8.64 -1.92
CA CYS A 39 -9.93 8.52 -1.36
C CYS A 39 -9.21 7.25 -1.84
N MET A 40 -9.94 6.15 -2.08
CA MET A 40 -9.38 4.93 -2.65
C MET A 40 -8.96 5.16 -4.10
N GLU A 41 -9.83 5.76 -4.91
CA GLU A 41 -9.55 6.07 -6.32
C GLU A 41 -8.38 7.04 -6.46
N GLU A 42 -8.30 8.09 -5.63
CA GLU A 42 -7.18 9.03 -5.61
C GLU A 42 -5.84 8.32 -5.34
N LEU A 43 -5.80 7.44 -4.34
CA LEU A 43 -4.59 6.69 -4.00
C LEU A 43 -4.20 5.72 -5.13
N VAL A 44 -5.16 4.98 -5.70
CA VAL A 44 -4.90 4.07 -6.81
C VAL A 44 -4.43 4.83 -8.05
N ALA A 45 -5.02 5.99 -8.35
CA ALA A 45 -4.60 6.84 -9.45
C ALA A 45 -3.16 7.33 -9.26
N ALA A 46 -2.80 7.81 -8.06
CA ALA A 46 -1.44 8.23 -7.75
C ALA A 46 -0.41 7.09 -7.91
N LEU A 47 -0.77 5.86 -7.56
CA LEU A 47 0.08 4.68 -7.79
C LEU A 47 0.22 4.36 -9.29
N ARG A 48 -0.86 4.51 -10.07
CA ARG A 48 -0.86 4.29 -11.53
C ARG A 48 -0.02 5.30 -12.30
N GLU A 49 0.27 6.48 -11.75
CA GLU A 49 1.18 7.46 -12.38
C GLU A 49 2.62 6.94 -12.50
N GLY A 50 3.01 5.93 -11.72
CA GLY A 50 4.33 5.31 -11.76
C GLY A 50 5.48 6.19 -11.25
N LYS A 51 5.15 7.33 -10.63
CA LYS A 51 6.12 8.18 -9.94
C LYS A 51 6.65 7.50 -8.68
N PRO A 52 7.88 7.83 -8.23
CA PRO A 52 8.34 7.43 -6.91
C PRO A 52 7.35 7.87 -5.83
N ILE A 53 7.03 6.97 -4.91
CA ILE A 53 6.15 7.22 -3.76
C ILE A 53 6.94 7.59 -2.50
N ASN A 54 8.27 7.41 -2.54
CA ASN A 54 9.22 7.86 -1.54
C ASN A 54 10.57 8.20 -2.17
N ASP A 55 11.42 8.89 -1.40
CA ASP A 55 12.77 9.31 -1.78
C ASP A 55 13.76 8.15 -2.00
N TRP A 56 13.39 6.92 -1.61
CA TRP A 56 14.15 5.70 -1.87
C TRP A 56 13.80 5.06 -3.23
N GLY A 57 12.93 5.69 -4.03
CA GLY A 57 12.64 5.26 -5.39
C GLY A 57 11.63 4.12 -5.51
N ALA A 58 10.91 3.77 -4.43
CA ALA A 58 9.82 2.81 -4.54
C ALA A 58 8.74 3.38 -5.48
N ARG A 59 8.26 2.58 -6.43
CA ARG A 59 7.22 2.97 -7.39
C ARG A 59 6.47 1.73 -7.87
N ALA A 60 5.22 1.91 -8.31
CA ALA A 60 4.49 0.88 -9.04
C ALA A 60 4.75 1.04 -10.54
N THR A 61 4.92 -0.06 -11.26
CA THR A 61 4.98 -0.06 -12.73
C THR A 61 3.65 -0.45 -13.36
N SER A 62 2.80 -1.16 -12.61
CA SER A 62 1.44 -1.52 -12.97
C SER A 62 0.61 -1.62 -11.69
N VAL A 63 -0.69 -1.36 -11.79
CA VAL A 63 -1.67 -1.55 -10.71
C VAL A 63 -2.90 -2.20 -11.32
N GLU A 64 -3.23 -3.39 -10.86
CA GLU A 64 -4.35 -4.19 -11.37
C GLU A 64 -5.36 -4.44 -10.25
N ASP A 65 -6.62 -4.14 -10.54
CA ASP A 65 -7.73 -4.49 -9.65
C ASP A 65 -7.99 -5.99 -9.77
N VAL A 66 -8.10 -6.67 -8.62
CA VAL A 66 -8.39 -8.10 -8.57
C VAL A 66 -9.81 -8.33 -8.08
N ALA A 67 -10.43 -9.38 -8.61
CA ALA A 67 -11.74 -9.81 -8.12
C ALA A 67 -11.65 -10.16 -6.62
N THR A 68 -12.70 -9.83 -5.86
CA THR A 68 -12.69 -9.90 -4.40
C THR A 68 -12.31 -11.28 -3.87
N GLU A 69 -12.74 -12.35 -4.53
CA GLU A 69 -12.43 -13.74 -4.19
C GLU A 69 -10.95 -14.12 -4.37
N ARG A 70 -10.19 -13.34 -5.14
CA ARG A 70 -8.73 -13.48 -5.31
C ARG A 70 -7.93 -12.47 -4.47
N GLY A 71 -8.62 -11.53 -3.81
CA GLY A 71 -8.03 -10.56 -2.90
C GLY A 71 -7.59 -11.22 -1.58
N LEU A 72 -6.72 -10.52 -0.86
CA LEU A 72 -6.39 -10.90 0.52
C LEU A 72 -7.32 -10.17 1.49
N ALA A 73 -7.79 -10.88 2.51
CA ALA A 73 -8.47 -10.24 3.63
C ALA A 73 -7.51 -9.28 4.36
N LEU A 74 -8.04 -8.23 4.98
CA LEU A 74 -7.23 -7.18 5.62
C LEU A 74 -6.26 -7.77 6.67
N GLU A 75 -6.77 -8.65 7.50
CA GLU A 75 -6.07 -9.37 8.56
C GLU A 75 -5.04 -10.39 8.06
N ALA A 76 -5.10 -10.81 6.80
CA ALA A 76 -4.12 -11.70 6.19
C ALA A 76 -2.86 -10.95 5.73
N HIS A 77 -2.87 -9.62 5.75
CA HIS A 77 -1.71 -8.84 5.32
C HIS A 77 -0.61 -8.77 6.39
N GLN A 78 0.64 -8.81 5.90
CA GLN A 78 1.86 -8.63 6.70
C GLN A 78 1.91 -7.29 7.45
N VAL A 79 1.32 -6.24 6.90
CA VAL A 79 1.25 -4.90 7.47
C VAL A 79 -0.12 -4.34 7.17
N THR A 80 -0.78 -3.76 8.18
CA THR A 80 -2.08 -3.10 8.05
C THR A 80 -2.03 -1.70 8.65
N THR A 81 -3.05 -0.90 8.40
CA THR A 81 -3.22 0.43 9.03
C THR A 81 -3.31 0.35 10.55
N ALA A 82 -3.66 -0.81 11.12
CA ALA A 82 -3.67 -1.07 12.56
C ALA A 82 -2.31 -1.57 13.10
N THR A 83 -1.46 -2.19 12.27
CA THR A 83 -0.21 -2.82 12.72
C THR A 83 1.06 -2.13 12.24
N VAL A 84 0.97 -1.13 11.35
CA VAL A 84 2.13 -0.46 10.77
C VAL A 84 3.09 0.12 11.81
N ASP A 85 2.56 0.63 12.92
CA ASP A 85 3.34 1.19 14.03
C ASP A 85 4.06 0.12 14.88
N ASN A 86 3.66 -1.14 14.76
CA ASN A 86 4.30 -2.26 15.47
C ASN A 86 5.59 -2.74 14.77
N HIS A 87 5.88 -2.24 13.56
CA HIS A 87 7.07 -2.60 12.81
C HIS A 87 8.17 -1.55 13.00
N ARG A 88 9.42 -2.03 13.13
CA ARG A 88 10.60 -1.15 13.14
C ARG A 88 10.98 -0.75 11.71
N TRP A 89 10.45 0.39 11.28
CA TRP A 89 10.78 1.00 9.99
C TRP A 89 12.03 1.86 10.07
N ASN A 90 12.67 2.11 8.92
CA ASN A 90 13.70 3.12 8.84
C ASN A 90 13.03 4.52 8.90
N PRO A 91 13.38 5.37 9.89
CA PRO A 91 12.77 6.69 10.02
C PRO A 91 13.26 7.70 8.98
N ASN A 92 14.38 7.43 8.29
CA ASN A 92 15.00 8.32 7.32
C ASN A 92 14.43 8.10 5.91
N VAL A 93 13.11 8.19 5.79
CA VAL A 93 12.38 8.08 4.52
C VAL A 93 11.39 9.22 4.39
N THR A 94 11.42 9.90 3.25
CA THR A 94 10.41 10.90 2.88
C THR A 94 9.35 10.24 2.02
N MET A 95 8.09 10.37 2.39
CA MET A 95 6.95 9.79 1.67
C MET A 95 6.18 10.89 0.92
N PHE A 96 5.74 10.62 -0.31
CA PHE A 96 5.14 11.62 -1.19
C PHE A 96 3.62 11.46 -1.39
N LEU A 97 3.04 10.36 -0.92
CA LEU A 97 1.60 10.06 -1.06
C LEU A 97 0.73 10.75 0.01
#